data_AF-A0A7C1Q554-F1
#
_entry.id   AF-A0A7C1Q554-F1
#
_cell.length_a   1.000
_cell.length_b   1.000
_cell.length_c   1.000
_cell.angle_alpha   90.00
_cell.angle_beta   90.00
_cell.angle_gamma   90.00
#
_symmetry.space_group_name_H-M   'P 1'
#
loop_
_entity.id
_entity.type
_entity.pdbx_description
1 polymer ?
#
loop_
_entity_poly.entity_id
_entity_poly.type
_entity_poly.pdbx_seq_one_letter_code
_entity_poly.pdbx_strand_id
1 'polypeptide(L)'
;MKIVFVEIQNFRRLKSCRVEIASQETILVGANNSGKTSAMDAMILFLKKSRRKDIATTDFTLSNWSHINQIGTQWTNADGDNKPDLVLGQWLSYLPSIDVWLEANDTDIHHIIHLLPTLDWKPDQKLGVRLVFAPKDIEKLYKEFRDAYQSARGTEPTAFREDKRILSLWPESLRDYLDRELHRHFKVKAYILDPTQCSDPYNGVAKPQPLPADSEPMDREPFDGLFKIDVISAQRGFSDPKTEDDSHSGFASLSTQLRQYFSKHLDPSESPDASDIEALQAIEAAKTVFDEKLKSSFAPAIGELEGLNYPGFSDPQISLTSKINPIDSLDHKTAVQFNVLPEDTNSMHLSLPEKYNGLGYQNLISMVFSLIRFRDEWMRV
;
A
#
# COMPACT_ATOMS: atom_id res chain seq x y z
N MET A 1 -3.83 -14.80 19.53
CA MET A 1 -2.78 -14.95 18.50
C MET A 1 -1.83 -13.74 18.48
N LYS A 2 -0.54 -13.94 18.20
CA LYS A 2 0.47 -12.87 18.05
C LYS A 2 1.55 -13.26 17.03
N ILE A 3 2.16 -12.27 16.36
CA ILE A 3 3.36 -12.48 15.54
C ILE A 3 4.56 -12.49 16.49
N VAL A 4 5.36 -13.55 16.47
CA VAL A 4 6.54 -13.70 17.35
C VAL A 4 7.77 -13.08 16.72
N PHE A 5 8.01 -13.41 15.45
CA PHE A 5 9.10 -12.84 14.68
C PHE A 5 8.84 -13.01 13.19
N VAL A 6 9.65 -12.30 12.42
CA VAL A 6 9.61 -12.31 10.98
C VAL A 6 11.03 -12.51 10.44
N GLU A 7 11.21 -13.39 9.46
CA GLU A 7 12.50 -13.57 8.79
C GLU A 7 12.44 -13.04 7.37
N ILE A 8 13.32 -12.09 7.06
CA ILE A 8 13.36 -11.41 5.76
C ILE A 8 14.56 -11.93 4.98
N GLN A 9 14.32 -12.33 3.73
CA GLN A 9 15.33 -12.88 2.84
C GLN A 9 15.36 -12.10 1.53
N ASN A 10 16.58 -11.90 1.00
CA ASN A 10 16.85 -11.34 -0.33
C ASN A 10 16.12 -10.02 -0.66
N PHE A 11 15.82 -9.20 0.35
CA PHE A 11 15.10 -7.94 0.20
C PHE A 11 16.06 -6.75 0.40
N ARG A 12 16.37 -6.03 -0.68
CA ARG A 12 17.34 -4.93 -0.71
C ARG A 12 18.66 -5.37 -0.05
N ARG A 13 19.09 -4.71 1.03
CA ARG A 13 20.32 -5.06 1.77
C ARG A 13 20.16 -6.29 2.69
N LEU A 14 18.93 -6.69 2.99
CA LEU A 14 18.62 -7.77 3.94
C LEU A 14 18.68 -9.13 3.21
N LYS A 15 19.85 -9.76 3.25
CA LYS A 15 20.04 -11.11 2.67
C LYS A 15 19.30 -12.19 3.45
N SER A 16 19.47 -12.20 4.77
CA SER A 16 18.77 -13.09 5.69
C SER A 16 18.87 -12.50 7.10
N CYS A 17 17.75 -12.07 7.67
CA CYS A 17 17.70 -11.53 9.03
C CYS A 17 16.39 -11.87 9.71
N ARG A 18 16.42 -12.02 11.04
CA ARG A 18 15.24 -12.16 11.88
C ARG A 18 14.93 -10.83 12.57
N VAL A 19 13.66 -10.45 12.57
CA VAL A 19 13.11 -9.33 13.32
C VAL A 19 12.15 -9.91 14.35
N GLU A 20 12.54 -9.87 15.61
CA GLU A 20 11.68 -10.28 16.72
C GLU A 20 10.67 -9.18 17.05
N ILE A 21 9.43 -9.58 17.33
CA ILE A 21 8.32 -8.68 17.62
C ILE A 21 7.94 -8.88 19.08
N ALA A 22 8.11 -7.82 19.86
CA ALA A 22 7.69 -7.80 21.25
C ALA A 22 6.16 -7.76 21.38
N SER A 23 5.64 -8.15 22.54
CA SER A 23 4.19 -8.28 22.77
C SER A 23 3.41 -6.96 22.74
N GLN A 24 4.08 -5.81 22.89
CA GLN A 24 3.43 -4.49 22.94
C GLN A 24 4.08 -3.50 21.96
N GLU A 25 5.35 -3.19 22.16
CA GLU A 25 6.06 -2.19 21.35
C GLU A 25 7.43 -2.73 20.92
N THR A 26 7.74 -2.58 19.64
CA THR A 26 9.03 -2.98 19.06
C THR A 26 9.69 -1.76 18.42
N ILE A 27 10.89 -1.40 18.89
CA ILE A 27 11.67 -0.27 18.37
C ILE A 27 12.91 -0.82 17.65
N LEU A 28 13.04 -0.51 16.36
CA LEU A 28 14.23 -0.86 15.58
C LEU A 28 15.29 0.25 15.71
N VAL A 29 16.38 -0.02 16.43
CA VAL A 29 17.50 0.91 16.62
C VAL A 29 18.76 0.39 15.93
N GLY A 30 19.58 1.28 15.38
CA GLY A 30 20.85 0.91 14.75
C GLY A 30 21.45 2.02 13.90
N ALA A 31 22.67 1.83 13.42
CA ALA A 31 23.38 2.81 12.60
C ALA A 31 22.63 3.17 11.30
N ASN A 32 22.96 4.32 10.70
CA ASN A 32 22.41 4.71 9.41
C ASN A 32 22.69 3.64 8.34
N ASN A 33 21.72 3.42 7.45
CA ASN A 33 21.77 2.42 6.40
C ASN A 33 21.86 0.95 6.88
N SER A 34 21.59 0.65 8.16
CA SER A 34 21.61 -0.72 8.70
C SER A 34 20.46 -1.62 8.25
N GLY A 35 19.54 -1.13 7.41
CA GLY A 35 18.42 -1.91 6.90
C GLY A 35 17.09 -1.78 7.68
N LYS A 36 17.01 -0.93 8.71
CA LYS A 36 15.78 -0.72 9.51
C LYS A 36 14.55 -0.37 8.66
N THR A 37 14.69 0.65 7.80
CA THR A 37 13.61 1.07 6.90
C THR A 37 13.28 -0.03 5.90
N SER A 38 14.30 -0.74 5.38
CA SER A 38 14.08 -1.89 4.48
C SER A 38 13.30 -3.03 5.16
N ALA A 39 13.53 -3.27 6.46
CA ALA A 39 12.80 -4.29 7.20
C ALA A 39 11.31 -3.92 7.34
N MET A 40 11.03 -2.66 7.67
CA MET A 40 9.66 -2.13 7.71
C MET A 40 9.01 -2.17 6.32
N ASP A 41 9.70 -1.73 5.27
CA ASP A 41 9.18 -1.76 3.90
C ASP A 41 8.87 -3.20 3.45
N ALA A 42 9.72 -4.18 3.78
CA ALA A 42 9.45 -5.59 3.48
C ALA A 42 8.15 -6.07 4.13
N MET A 43 7.95 -5.79 5.42
CA MET A 43 6.72 -6.13 6.12
C MET A 43 5.50 -5.46 5.47
N ILE A 44 5.60 -4.18 5.11
CA ILE A 44 4.51 -3.43 4.46
C ILE A 44 4.17 -4.04 3.09
N LEU A 45 5.17 -4.24 2.24
CA LEU A 45 4.98 -4.69 0.86
C LEU A 45 4.44 -6.11 0.79
N PHE A 46 4.91 -7.02 1.66
CA PHE A 46 4.49 -8.40 1.64
C PHE A 46 3.17 -8.65 2.37
N LEU A 47 2.98 -8.02 3.55
CA LEU A 47 1.83 -8.32 4.41
C LEU A 47 0.60 -7.47 4.09
N LYS A 48 0.76 -6.26 3.53
CA LYS A 48 -0.37 -5.45 3.05
C LYS A 48 -0.67 -5.77 1.58
N LYS A 49 -1.71 -6.57 1.32
CA LYS A 49 -2.08 -7.04 -0.03
C LYS A 49 -2.11 -5.93 -1.10
N SER A 50 -2.67 -4.76 -0.76
CA SER A 50 -2.76 -3.62 -1.67
C SER A 50 -1.41 -2.99 -2.06
N ARG A 51 -0.35 -3.25 -1.29
CA ARG A 51 1.01 -2.75 -1.48
C ARG A 51 1.92 -3.71 -2.25
N ARG A 52 1.52 -4.96 -2.48
CA ARG A 52 2.33 -5.95 -3.23
C ARG A 52 2.63 -5.54 -4.67
N LYS A 53 1.77 -4.70 -5.27
CA LYS A 53 1.96 -4.10 -6.59
C LYS A 53 3.03 -3.00 -6.62
N ASP A 54 3.53 -2.59 -5.46
CA ASP A 54 4.57 -1.58 -5.33
C ASP A 54 5.98 -2.23 -5.23
N ILE A 55 6.07 -3.56 -5.17
CA ILE A 55 7.35 -4.30 -5.15
C ILE A 55 8.06 -4.13 -6.50
N ALA A 56 9.23 -3.50 -6.50
CA ALA A 56 10.01 -3.24 -7.71
C ALA A 56 11.23 -4.16 -7.81
N THR A 57 11.89 -4.16 -8.96
CA THR A 57 13.17 -4.86 -9.17
C THR A 57 14.29 -4.34 -8.26
N THR A 58 14.18 -3.09 -7.80
CA THR A 58 15.08 -2.47 -6.81
C THR A 58 14.91 -3.02 -5.40
N ASP A 59 13.81 -3.72 -5.11
CA ASP A 59 13.58 -4.40 -3.83
C ASP A 59 14.29 -5.75 -3.74
N PHE A 60 14.78 -6.28 -4.86
CA PHE A 60 15.61 -7.49 -4.86
C PHE A 60 17.00 -7.16 -4.32
N THR A 61 17.61 -8.10 -3.61
CA THR A 61 19.02 -7.96 -3.24
C THR A 61 19.89 -7.86 -4.49
N LEU A 62 20.63 -6.76 -4.59
CA LEU A 62 21.39 -6.41 -5.80
C LEU A 62 22.36 -7.52 -6.26
N SER A 63 23.00 -8.22 -5.32
CA SER A 63 23.93 -9.32 -5.64
C SER A 63 23.26 -10.55 -6.25
N ASN A 64 21.93 -10.68 -6.15
CA ASN A 64 21.20 -11.83 -6.66
C ASN A 64 20.86 -11.67 -8.15
N TRP A 65 20.86 -10.44 -8.67
CA TRP A 65 20.59 -10.17 -10.09
C TRP A 65 21.60 -10.84 -11.02
N SER A 66 22.85 -11.06 -10.59
CA SER A 66 23.82 -11.81 -11.40
C SER A 66 23.35 -13.24 -11.68
N HIS A 67 22.80 -13.92 -10.67
CA HIS A 67 22.28 -15.29 -10.77
C HIS A 67 20.96 -15.32 -11.55
N ILE A 68 20.05 -14.37 -11.30
CA ILE A 68 18.79 -14.25 -12.05
C ILE A 68 19.08 -13.98 -13.54
N ASN A 69 20.05 -13.13 -13.86
CA ASN A 69 20.44 -12.89 -15.25
C ASN A 69 21.10 -14.13 -15.89
N GLN A 70 21.85 -14.93 -15.14
CA GLN A 70 22.39 -16.20 -15.63
C GLN A 70 21.27 -17.18 -16.03
N ILE A 71 20.18 -17.25 -15.26
CA ILE A 71 18.98 -18.02 -15.64
C ILE A 71 18.45 -17.53 -16.99
N GLY A 72 18.33 -16.20 -17.16
CA GLY A 72 17.94 -15.60 -18.43
C GLY A 72 18.89 -15.94 -19.59
N THR A 73 20.20 -15.93 -19.37
CA THR A 73 21.18 -16.31 -20.40
C THR A 73 21.09 -17.80 -20.77
N GLN A 74 20.84 -18.68 -19.80
CA GLN A 74 20.60 -20.10 -20.07
C GLN A 74 19.34 -20.30 -20.91
N TRP A 75 18.29 -19.54 -20.63
CA TRP A 75 17.05 -19.55 -21.40
C TRP A 75 17.24 -19.12 -22.86
N THR A 76 18.03 -18.07 -23.12
CA THR A 76 18.26 -17.59 -24.49
C THR A 76 19.14 -18.53 -25.30
N ASN A 77 20.02 -19.28 -24.66
CA ASN A 77 20.95 -20.23 -25.28
C ASN A 77 20.37 -21.65 -25.41
N ALA A 78 19.13 -21.88 -24.94
CA ALA A 78 18.50 -23.19 -24.96
C ALA A 78 18.01 -23.57 -26.38
N ASP A 79 18.74 -24.44 -27.06
CA ASP A 79 18.40 -24.92 -28.41
C ASP A 79 18.22 -26.45 -28.46
N GLY A 80 17.26 -26.89 -29.28
CA GLY A 80 17.05 -28.30 -29.68
C GLY A 80 16.90 -29.29 -28.53
N ASP A 81 18.01 -29.90 -28.11
CA ASP A 81 18.11 -30.94 -27.09
C ASP A 81 18.33 -30.41 -25.67
N ASN A 82 18.77 -29.15 -25.50
CA ASN A 82 18.97 -28.54 -24.18
C ASN A 82 17.71 -27.78 -23.74
N LYS A 83 16.72 -28.51 -23.20
CA LYS A 83 15.57 -27.86 -22.56
C LYS A 83 16.02 -27.19 -21.26
N PRO A 84 15.71 -25.90 -21.06
CA PRO A 84 16.02 -25.25 -19.79
C PRO A 84 15.17 -25.90 -18.70
N ASP A 85 15.74 -26.05 -17.52
CA ASP A 85 15.00 -26.51 -16.35
C ASP A 85 14.13 -25.34 -15.84
N LEU A 86 12.80 -25.51 -15.93
CA LEU A 86 11.79 -24.48 -15.64
C LEU A 86 11.18 -24.67 -14.24
N VAL A 87 12.02 -25.05 -13.27
CA VAL A 87 11.61 -25.31 -11.89
C VAL A 87 11.81 -24.09 -11.01
N LEU A 88 10.83 -23.81 -10.14
CA LEU A 88 10.86 -22.67 -9.22
C LEU A 88 12.03 -22.73 -8.23
N GLY A 89 12.48 -23.94 -7.88
CA GLY A 89 13.59 -24.18 -6.95
C GLY A 89 14.87 -23.41 -7.29
N GLN A 90 15.17 -23.20 -8.58
CA GLN A 90 16.34 -22.43 -9.01
C GLN A 90 16.25 -20.93 -8.65
N TRP A 91 15.03 -20.43 -8.47
CA TRP A 91 14.78 -19.02 -8.17
C TRP A 91 14.73 -18.76 -6.67
N LEU A 92 14.21 -19.69 -5.87
CA LEU A 92 13.84 -19.47 -4.47
C LEU A 92 14.96 -18.85 -3.62
N SER A 93 16.22 -19.27 -3.83
CA SER A 93 17.37 -18.73 -3.09
C SER A 93 17.71 -17.27 -3.39
N TYR A 94 17.16 -16.72 -4.48
CA TYR A 94 17.48 -15.38 -4.99
C TYR A 94 16.31 -14.40 -4.89
N LEU A 95 15.10 -14.91 -4.70
CA LEU A 95 13.86 -14.14 -4.64
C LEU A 95 13.64 -13.51 -3.26
N PRO A 96 13.09 -12.27 -3.20
CA PRO A 96 12.67 -11.67 -1.95
C PRO A 96 11.56 -12.48 -1.29
N SER A 97 11.71 -12.76 0.00
CA SER A 97 10.68 -13.44 0.78
C SER A 97 10.65 -12.98 2.23
N ILE A 98 9.51 -13.24 2.88
CA ILE A 98 9.30 -13.00 4.29
C ILE A 98 8.62 -14.20 4.93
N ASP A 99 9.17 -14.68 6.04
CA ASP A 99 8.59 -15.77 6.83
C ASP A 99 7.97 -15.14 8.06
N VAL A 100 6.68 -15.37 8.28
CA VAL A 100 5.95 -14.88 9.45
C VAL A 100 5.70 -16.06 10.37
N TRP A 101 6.12 -15.92 11.62
CA TRP A 101 5.93 -16.93 12.65
C TRP A 101 4.94 -16.44 13.69
N LEU A 102 3.85 -17.18 13.86
CA LEU A 102 2.73 -16.86 14.73
C LEU A 102 2.70 -17.80 15.94
N GLU A 103 2.27 -17.28 17.08
CA GLU A 103 1.78 -18.05 18.22
C GLU A 103 0.27 -17.88 18.32
N ALA A 104 -0.44 -18.99 18.44
CA ALA A 104 -1.90 -19.04 18.50
C ALA A 104 -2.36 -19.99 19.60
N ASN A 105 -3.50 -19.68 20.22
CA ASN A 105 -4.07 -20.49 21.30
C ASN A 105 -5.23 -21.34 20.77
N ASP A 106 -5.75 -22.28 21.58
CA ASP A 106 -6.90 -23.13 21.22
C ASP A 106 -8.14 -22.33 20.77
N THR A 107 -8.37 -21.15 21.35
CA THR A 107 -9.48 -20.26 21.00
C THR A 107 -9.40 -19.74 19.57
N ASP A 108 -8.21 -19.69 18.99
CA ASP A 108 -7.95 -19.13 17.67
C ASP A 108 -8.05 -20.19 16.56
N ILE A 109 -8.19 -21.49 16.89
CA ILE A 109 -8.11 -22.62 15.94
C ILE A 109 -9.00 -22.43 14.71
N HIS A 110 -10.25 -21.96 14.91
CA HIS A 110 -11.19 -21.75 13.81
C HIS A 110 -10.69 -20.73 12.77
N HIS A 111 -9.86 -19.78 13.19
CA HIS A 111 -9.27 -18.77 12.31
C HIS A 111 -7.99 -19.27 11.62
N ILE A 112 -7.22 -20.16 12.27
CA ILE A 112 -5.88 -20.59 11.79
C ILE A 112 -5.86 -21.98 11.18
N ILE A 113 -7.00 -22.67 11.06
CA ILE A 113 -7.09 -24.07 10.61
C ILE A 113 -6.37 -24.33 9.28
N HIS A 114 -6.28 -23.31 8.43
CA HIS A 114 -5.64 -23.38 7.12
C HIS A 114 -4.16 -23.11 7.10
N LEU A 115 -3.61 -22.70 8.24
CA LEU A 115 -2.17 -22.55 8.46
C LEU A 115 -1.59 -23.78 9.14
N LEU A 116 -2.42 -24.72 9.60
CA LEU A 116 -1.98 -25.91 10.28
C LEU A 116 -1.29 -26.86 9.29
N PRO A 117 0.01 -27.17 9.49
CA PRO A 117 0.71 -28.13 8.64
C PRO A 117 0.23 -29.57 8.86
N THR A 118 -0.23 -29.88 10.07
CA THR A 118 -0.72 -31.21 10.48
C THR A 118 -1.92 -31.08 11.41
N LEU A 119 -2.75 -32.13 11.49
CA LEU A 119 -3.92 -32.20 12.37
C LEU A 119 -3.54 -32.40 13.86
N ASP A 120 -2.30 -32.82 14.13
CA ASP A 120 -1.75 -33.03 15.48
C ASP A 120 -1.10 -31.76 16.07
N TRP A 121 -1.44 -30.59 15.53
CA TRP A 121 -0.91 -29.32 16.01
C TRP A 121 -1.25 -29.10 17.49
N LYS A 122 -0.27 -28.56 18.22
CA LYS A 122 -0.40 -28.20 19.64
C LYS A 122 -0.29 -26.69 19.83
N PRO A 123 -0.99 -26.09 20.81
CA PRO A 123 -0.97 -24.64 21.06
C PRO A 123 0.41 -24.02 21.35
N ASP A 124 1.37 -24.83 21.80
CA ASP A 124 2.76 -24.41 22.05
C ASP A 124 3.61 -24.36 20.77
N GLN A 125 3.11 -24.91 19.65
CA GLN A 125 3.82 -24.93 18.38
C GLN A 125 3.54 -23.67 17.56
N LYS A 126 4.63 -23.02 17.12
CA LYS A 126 4.57 -21.87 16.23
C LYS A 126 4.02 -22.27 14.86
N LEU A 127 3.29 -21.36 14.24
CA LEU A 127 2.80 -21.52 12.86
C LEU A 127 3.61 -20.61 11.94
N GLY A 128 4.28 -21.21 10.96
CA GLY A 128 5.11 -20.48 10.01
C GLY A 128 4.46 -20.40 8.64
N VAL A 129 4.49 -19.21 8.04
CA VAL A 129 4.07 -19.01 6.65
C VAL A 129 5.13 -18.18 5.94
N ARG A 130 5.61 -18.68 4.80
CA ARG A 130 6.53 -17.97 3.91
C ARG A 130 5.76 -17.30 2.78
N LEU A 131 5.94 -16.00 2.62
CA LEU A 131 5.51 -15.26 1.45
C LEU A 131 6.72 -15.00 0.55
N VAL A 132 6.72 -15.53 -0.68
CA VAL A 132 7.79 -15.32 -1.67
C VAL A 132 7.25 -14.53 -2.85
N PHE A 133 7.97 -13.48 -3.27
CA PHE A 133 7.64 -12.79 -4.52
C PHE A 133 8.28 -13.52 -5.70
N ALA A 134 7.48 -14.34 -6.40
CA ALA A 134 7.94 -15.34 -7.34
C ALA A 134 7.22 -15.27 -8.70
N PRO A 135 7.81 -15.82 -9.78
CA PRO A 135 7.11 -15.99 -11.05
C PRO A 135 5.79 -16.76 -10.86
N LYS A 136 4.71 -16.24 -11.46
CA LYS A 136 3.39 -16.87 -11.54
C LYS A 136 3.51 -18.19 -12.29
N ASP A 137 4.09 -18.10 -13.49
CA ASP A 137 4.29 -19.16 -14.47
C ASP A 137 5.67 -18.96 -15.11
N ILE A 138 6.57 -19.92 -14.86
CA ILE A 138 7.96 -19.85 -15.33
C ILE A 138 8.03 -20.13 -16.83
N GLU A 139 7.18 -21.01 -17.36
CA GLU A 139 7.19 -21.33 -18.79
C GLU A 139 6.74 -20.13 -19.62
N LYS A 140 5.71 -19.42 -19.15
CA LYS A 140 5.25 -18.20 -19.79
C LYS A 140 6.30 -17.10 -19.73
N LEU A 141 6.90 -16.87 -18.57
CA LEU A 141 7.98 -15.90 -18.41
C LEU A 141 9.16 -16.22 -19.32
N TYR A 142 9.56 -17.49 -19.39
CA TYR A 142 10.61 -17.99 -20.27
C TYR A 142 10.34 -17.66 -21.74
N LYS A 143 9.16 -18.03 -22.26
CA LYS A 143 8.77 -17.80 -23.65
C LYS A 143 8.75 -16.31 -23.99
N GLU A 144 8.02 -15.51 -23.20
CA GLU A 144 7.87 -14.07 -23.48
C GLU A 144 9.21 -13.31 -23.38
N PHE A 145 10.07 -13.67 -22.42
CA PHE A 145 11.42 -13.09 -22.34
C PHE A 145 12.28 -13.49 -23.53
N ARG A 146 12.30 -14.79 -23.89
CA ARG A 146 13.10 -15.30 -25.01
C ARG A 146 12.70 -14.62 -26.33
N ASP A 147 11.41 -14.51 -26.59
CA ASP A 147 10.87 -13.87 -27.80
C ASP A 147 11.29 -12.39 -27.88
N ALA A 148 11.11 -11.65 -26.77
CA ALA A 148 11.51 -10.24 -26.70
C ALA A 148 13.03 -10.07 -26.90
N TYR A 149 13.83 -10.91 -26.25
CA TYR A 149 15.30 -10.87 -26.35
C TYR A 149 15.78 -11.19 -27.77
N GLN A 150 15.26 -12.26 -28.39
CA GLN A 150 15.65 -12.65 -29.75
C GLN A 150 15.22 -11.61 -30.78
N SER A 151 14.03 -11.02 -30.64
CA SER A 151 13.57 -9.92 -31.51
C SER A 151 14.49 -8.70 -31.40
N ALA A 152 14.96 -8.36 -30.20
CA ALA A 152 15.89 -7.27 -29.98
C ALA A 152 17.24 -7.55 -30.68
N ARG A 153 17.85 -8.70 -30.37
CA ARG A 153 19.15 -9.11 -30.96
C ARG A 153 19.11 -9.30 -32.47
N GLY A 154 18.00 -9.77 -33.03
CA GLY A 154 17.82 -9.91 -34.48
C GLY A 154 17.65 -8.59 -35.23
N THR A 155 17.21 -7.53 -34.54
CA THR A 155 17.00 -6.19 -35.12
C THR A 155 18.24 -5.30 -34.97
N GLU A 156 19.17 -5.66 -34.10
CA GLU A 156 20.41 -4.92 -33.90
C GLU A 156 21.30 -4.98 -35.15
N PRO A 157 21.86 -3.84 -35.60
CA PRO A 157 22.70 -3.80 -36.78
C PRO A 157 24.00 -4.59 -36.54
N THR A 158 24.31 -5.55 -37.42
CA THR A 158 25.54 -6.36 -37.39
C THR A 158 26.81 -5.59 -37.74
N ALA A 159 26.69 -4.35 -38.24
CA ALA A 159 27.81 -3.56 -38.75
C ALA A 159 28.29 -2.52 -37.71
N PHE A 160 29.47 -2.75 -37.16
CA PHE A 160 30.26 -1.73 -36.47
C PHE A 160 30.54 -0.58 -37.45
N ARG A 161 29.87 0.56 -37.29
CA ARG A 161 30.33 1.81 -37.89
C ARG A 161 31.39 2.40 -36.96
N GLU A 162 32.53 2.80 -37.54
CA GLU A 162 33.76 3.23 -36.87
C GLU A 162 33.62 4.45 -35.94
N ASP A 163 32.41 4.98 -35.71
CA ASP A 163 32.18 6.09 -34.79
C ASP A 163 30.85 5.95 -34.01
N LYS A 164 31.02 5.72 -32.69
CA LYS A 164 30.16 6.08 -31.55
C LYS A 164 28.73 5.49 -31.40
N ARG A 165 28.60 4.80 -30.27
CA ARG A 165 27.41 4.27 -29.56
C ARG A 165 26.80 3.01 -30.20
N ILE A 166 27.12 1.87 -29.59
CA ILE A 166 26.40 0.61 -29.78
C ILE A 166 24.96 0.86 -29.34
N LEU A 167 24.02 0.84 -30.30
CA LEU A 167 22.59 0.89 -29.99
C LEU A 167 22.19 -0.50 -29.49
N SER A 168 21.93 -0.60 -28.19
CA SER A 168 21.47 -1.82 -27.56
C SER A 168 19.97 -1.74 -27.35
N LEU A 169 19.24 -2.70 -27.91
CA LEU A 169 17.79 -2.76 -27.84
C LEU A 169 17.33 -3.51 -26.58
N TRP A 170 16.19 -3.07 -26.04
CA TRP A 170 15.54 -3.73 -24.91
C TRP A 170 14.90 -5.06 -25.35
N PRO A 171 14.96 -6.13 -24.53
CA PRO A 171 15.65 -6.23 -23.24
C PRO A 171 17.11 -6.67 -23.36
N GLU A 172 18.01 -6.07 -22.56
CA GLU A 172 19.42 -6.48 -22.52
C GLU A 172 19.70 -7.73 -21.69
N SER A 173 18.89 -7.91 -20.65
CA SER A 173 19.02 -8.97 -19.66
C SER A 173 17.64 -9.28 -19.05
N LEU A 174 17.55 -10.36 -18.28
CA LEU A 174 16.30 -10.70 -17.61
C LEU A 174 15.87 -9.62 -16.61
N ARG A 175 16.82 -8.97 -15.93
CA ARG A 175 16.54 -7.80 -15.09
C ARG A 175 15.89 -6.67 -15.88
N ASP A 176 16.49 -6.28 -17.01
CA ASP A 176 16.00 -5.18 -17.84
C ASP A 176 14.60 -5.47 -18.40
N TYR A 177 14.32 -6.72 -18.74
CA TYR A 177 12.97 -7.16 -19.08
C TYR A 177 12.00 -7.01 -17.90
N LEU A 178 12.40 -7.47 -16.72
CA LEU A 178 11.58 -7.40 -15.52
C LEU A 178 11.38 -5.96 -15.01
N ASP A 179 12.29 -5.02 -15.27
CA ASP A 179 12.09 -3.61 -14.92
C ASP A 179 10.78 -3.04 -15.52
N ARG A 180 10.29 -3.60 -16.64
CA ARG A 180 9.01 -3.22 -17.27
C ARG A 180 7.89 -4.21 -17.00
N GLU A 181 8.18 -5.51 -17.02
CA GLU A 181 7.15 -6.57 -17.03
C GLU A 181 7.02 -7.34 -15.69
N LEU A 182 7.63 -6.85 -14.59
CA LEU A 182 7.66 -7.56 -13.30
C LEU A 182 6.28 -8.03 -12.84
N HIS A 183 5.32 -7.11 -12.71
CA HIS A 183 3.99 -7.42 -12.16
C HIS A 183 3.09 -8.24 -13.09
N ARG A 184 3.40 -8.27 -14.40
CA ARG A 184 2.77 -9.20 -15.33
C ARG A 184 3.12 -10.64 -14.97
N HIS A 185 4.38 -10.87 -14.63
CA HIS A 185 4.93 -12.21 -14.42
C HIS A 185 5.03 -12.65 -12.96
N PHE A 186 5.09 -11.75 -11.98
CA PHE A 186 5.34 -12.08 -10.58
C PHE A 186 4.11 -11.88 -9.69
N LYS A 187 3.98 -12.74 -8.67
CA LYS A 187 3.02 -12.57 -7.58
C LYS A 187 3.65 -13.02 -6.27
N VAL A 188 3.09 -12.55 -5.16
CA VAL A 188 3.38 -13.14 -3.85
C VAL A 188 2.69 -14.51 -3.78
N LYS A 189 3.46 -15.57 -3.52
CA LYS A 189 3.00 -16.94 -3.25
C LYS A 189 3.23 -17.24 -1.78
N ALA A 190 2.25 -17.85 -1.12
CA ALA A 190 2.32 -18.23 0.29
C ALA A 190 2.57 -19.73 0.44
N TYR A 191 3.41 -20.15 1.37
CA TYR A 191 3.73 -21.55 1.65
C TYR A 191 3.67 -21.79 3.16
N ILE A 192 3.09 -22.91 3.57
CA ILE A 192 3.10 -23.34 4.97
C ILE A 192 4.48 -23.89 5.30
N LEU A 193 5.01 -23.52 6.46
CA LEU A 193 6.32 -23.93 6.94
C LEU A 193 6.20 -25.01 8.01
N ASP A 194 7.23 -25.85 8.12
CA ASP A 194 7.32 -26.88 9.16
C ASP A 194 7.85 -26.25 10.47
N PRO A 195 7.07 -26.26 11.57
CA PRO A 195 7.49 -25.70 12.85
C PRO A 195 8.74 -26.37 13.43
N THR A 196 8.97 -27.65 13.12
CA THR A 196 10.12 -28.40 13.64
C THR A 196 11.44 -28.00 13.00
N GLN A 197 11.39 -27.37 11.82
CA GLN A 197 12.55 -26.86 11.10
C GLN A 197 12.82 -25.37 11.37
N CYS A 198 12.06 -24.75 12.28
CA CYS A 198 12.34 -23.42 12.78
C CYS A 198 13.63 -23.44 13.63
N SER A 199 14.70 -22.82 13.13
CA SER A 199 15.99 -22.75 13.83
C SER A 199 16.33 -21.32 14.24
N ASP A 200 17.04 -21.14 15.35
CA ASP A 200 17.46 -19.79 15.77
C ASP A 200 18.60 -19.23 14.91
N PRO A 201 18.70 -17.89 14.79
CA PRO A 201 19.75 -17.25 14.03
C PRO A 201 21.13 -17.59 14.57
N TYR A 202 22.10 -17.76 13.68
CA TYR A 202 23.50 -17.98 14.05
C TYR A 202 24.32 -16.75 13.64
N ASN A 203 25.05 -16.15 14.61
CA ASN A 203 25.81 -14.92 14.40
C ASN A 203 24.98 -13.78 13.77
N GLY A 204 23.72 -13.64 14.18
CA GLY A 204 22.81 -12.60 13.69
C GLY A 204 22.25 -12.84 12.28
N VAL A 205 22.54 -13.98 11.66
CA VAL A 205 22.01 -14.38 10.36
C VAL A 205 20.90 -15.40 10.57
N ALA A 206 19.70 -15.09 10.09
CA ALA A 206 18.60 -16.04 10.13
C ALA A 206 18.91 -17.26 9.25
N LYS A 207 18.39 -18.42 9.63
CA LYS A 207 18.48 -19.66 8.86
C LYS A 207 17.09 -20.18 8.54
N PRO A 208 16.38 -19.51 7.62
CA PRO A 208 15.05 -19.94 7.23
C PRO A 208 15.12 -21.33 6.59
N GLN A 209 14.12 -22.16 6.87
CA GLN A 209 14.08 -23.52 6.31
C GLN A 209 13.98 -23.48 4.77
N PRO A 210 14.57 -24.46 4.06
CA PRO A 210 14.31 -24.60 2.63
C PRO A 210 12.84 -24.98 2.41
N LEU A 211 12.27 -24.59 1.28
CA LEU A 211 10.98 -25.13 0.85
C LEU A 211 11.22 -26.51 0.19
N PRO A 212 10.48 -27.57 0.58
CA PRO A 212 10.45 -28.82 -0.16
C PRO A 212 10.12 -28.61 -1.64
N ALA A 213 10.66 -29.46 -2.52
CA ALA A 213 10.49 -29.31 -3.98
C ALA A 213 9.04 -29.50 -4.44
N ASP A 214 8.25 -30.22 -3.65
CA ASP A 214 6.82 -30.53 -3.80
C ASP A 214 5.90 -29.53 -3.06
N SER A 215 6.46 -28.46 -2.49
CA SER A 215 5.65 -27.45 -1.80
C SER A 215 4.75 -26.70 -2.77
N GLU A 216 3.45 -26.85 -2.59
CA GLU A 216 2.46 -26.10 -3.35
C GLU A 216 2.12 -24.77 -2.66
N PRO A 217 1.97 -23.68 -3.43
CA PRO A 217 1.55 -22.42 -2.86
C PRO A 217 0.08 -22.49 -2.43
N MET A 218 -0.26 -21.79 -1.36
CA MET A 218 -1.63 -21.66 -0.91
C MET A 218 -2.48 -20.91 -1.94
N ASP A 219 -3.70 -21.39 -2.17
CA ASP A 219 -4.67 -20.75 -3.06
C ASP A 219 -5.29 -19.47 -2.47
N ARG A 220 -5.30 -19.39 -1.14
CA ARG A 220 -5.91 -18.30 -0.38
C ARG A 220 -4.89 -17.43 0.33
N GLU A 221 -5.32 -16.23 0.68
CA GLU A 221 -4.50 -15.31 1.47
C GLU A 221 -4.32 -15.87 2.90
N PRO A 222 -3.08 -16.12 3.36
CA PRO A 222 -2.85 -16.80 4.63
C PRO A 222 -3.29 -16.00 5.86
N PHE A 223 -3.19 -14.67 5.82
CA PHE A 223 -3.42 -13.81 6.99
C PHE A 223 -4.76 -13.07 6.96
N ASP A 224 -5.64 -13.41 6.02
CA ASP A 224 -6.94 -12.76 5.91
C ASP A 224 -7.79 -13.08 7.15
N GLY A 225 -8.35 -12.04 7.77
CA GLY A 225 -9.07 -12.15 9.03
C GLY A 225 -8.22 -12.47 10.27
N LEU A 226 -6.88 -12.58 10.15
CA LEU A 226 -5.99 -12.89 11.28
C LEU A 226 -5.47 -11.65 11.99
N PHE A 227 -4.91 -10.70 11.25
CA PHE A 227 -4.43 -9.43 11.78
C PHE A 227 -4.48 -8.34 10.71
N LYS A 228 -4.65 -7.08 11.13
CA LYS A 228 -4.64 -5.92 10.24
C LYS A 228 -3.31 -5.19 10.35
N ILE A 229 -2.79 -4.74 9.20
CA ILE A 229 -1.57 -3.95 9.12
C ILE A 229 -1.88 -2.56 8.58
N ASP A 230 -1.58 -1.59 9.43
CA ASP A 230 -1.66 -0.19 9.12
C ASP A 230 -0.31 0.49 9.31
N VAL A 231 -0.08 1.53 8.51
CA VAL A 231 1.21 2.17 8.36
C VAL A 231 1.05 3.66 8.52
N ILE A 232 1.86 4.23 9.40
CA ILE A 232 2.01 5.68 9.53
C ILE A 232 3.40 6.02 9.03
N SER A 233 3.47 6.78 7.94
CA SER A 233 4.74 7.22 7.36
C SER A 233 5.26 8.44 8.11
N ALA A 234 6.57 8.55 8.29
CA ALA A 234 7.18 9.73 8.88
C ALA A 234 7.13 10.92 7.91
N GLN A 235 6.65 12.08 8.37
CA GLN A 235 6.77 13.33 7.62
C GLN A 235 8.22 13.79 7.59
N ARG A 236 8.76 14.03 6.39
CA ARG A 236 10.12 14.57 6.18
C ARG A 236 10.12 15.98 5.59
N GLY A 237 8.95 16.60 5.42
CA GLY A 237 8.82 17.93 4.81
C GLY A 237 8.92 19.05 5.84
N PHE A 238 9.78 20.03 5.59
CA PHE A 238 9.59 21.40 6.08
C PHE A 238 8.70 22.11 5.06
N SER A 239 7.39 22.10 5.27
CA SER A 239 6.49 22.89 4.42
C SER A 239 6.59 24.36 4.83
N ASP A 240 7.09 25.22 3.96
CA ASP A 240 6.92 26.67 4.13
C ASP A 240 5.43 27.01 3.86
N PRO A 241 4.73 27.65 4.81
CA PRO A 241 3.31 28.01 4.63
C PRO A 241 3.03 28.87 3.39
N LYS A 242 4.06 29.49 2.78
CA LYS A 242 3.94 30.35 1.59
C LYS A 242 4.21 29.65 0.26
N THR A 243 4.82 28.46 0.25
CA THR A 243 5.03 27.68 -0.98
C THR A 243 3.89 26.67 -1.13
N GLU A 244 3.04 26.88 -2.12
CA GLU A 244 1.95 25.96 -2.48
C GLU A 244 2.49 24.72 -3.22
N ASP A 245 3.38 23.96 -2.59
CA ASP A 245 3.76 22.64 -3.10
C ASP A 245 2.75 21.59 -2.62
N ASP A 246 1.69 21.39 -3.42
CA ASP A 246 0.73 20.28 -3.27
C ASP A 246 1.35 18.90 -3.63
N SER A 247 2.66 18.84 -3.88
CA SER A 247 3.40 17.67 -4.40
C SER A 247 3.99 16.74 -3.32
N HIS A 248 3.86 17.07 -2.03
CA HIS A 248 4.39 16.22 -0.96
C HIS A 248 3.43 15.08 -0.57
N SER A 249 3.55 13.98 -1.31
CA SER A 249 2.82 12.71 -1.19
C SER A 249 3.04 11.90 0.11
N GLY A 250 3.62 12.50 1.15
CA GLY A 250 3.94 11.79 2.38
C GLY A 250 2.79 11.70 3.38
N PHE A 251 1.88 12.68 3.37
CA PHE A 251 0.85 12.79 4.39
C PHE A 251 -0.23 13.80 4.00
N ALA A 252 -1.49 13.40 4.05
CA ALA A 252 -2.59 14.32 3.88
C ALA A 252 -2.62 15.31 5.07
N SER A 253 -2.92 16.59 4.81
CA SER A 253 -3.07 17.61 5.86
C SER A 253 -4.03 17.14 6.95
N LEU A 254 -3.93 17.68 8.17
CA LEU A 254 -4.80 17.25 9.28
C LEU A 254 -6.28 17.50 8.92
N SER A 255 -6.57 18.62 8.25
CA SER A 255 -7.85 18.88 7.58
C SER A 255 -8.30 17.73 6.65
N THR A 256 -7.43 17.21 5.79
CA THR A 256 -7.76 16.08 4.89
C THR A 256 -8.04 14.79 5.67
N GLN A 257 -7.30 14.53 6.75
CA GLN A 257 -7.52 13.34 7.57
C GLN A 257 -8.82 13.39 8.35
N LEU A 258 -9.14 14.54 8.93
CA LEU A 258 -10.41 14.78 9.61
C LEU A 258 -11.58 14.66 8.64
N ARG A 259 -11.45 15.19 7.42
CA ARG A 259 -12.45 15.02 6.36
C ARG A 259 -12.64 13.55 6.01
N GLN A 260 -11.56 12.80 5.80
CA GLN A 260 -11.64 11.36 5.52
C GLN A 260 -12.29 10.60 6.67
N TYR A 261 -11.99 10.98 7.91
CA TYR A 261 -12.60 10.36 9.08
C TYR A 261 -14.09 10.70 9.17
N PHE A 262 -14.47 11.97 9.01
CA PHE A 262 -15.85 12.43 9.03
C PHE A 262 -16.68 11.73 7.95
N SER A 263 -16.23 11.80 6.69
CA SER A 263 -16.91 11.17 5.54
C SER A 263 -17.12 9.66 5.69
N LYS A 264 -16.20 8.95 6.35
CA LYS A 264 -16.31 7.49 6.53
C LYS A 264 -17.06 7.06 7.79
N HIS A 265 -17.01 7.85 8.85
CA HIS A 265 -17.40 7.38 10.18
C HIS A 265 -18.49 8.21 10.85
N LEU A 266 -18.67 9.46 10.44
CA LEU A 266 -19.54 10.44 11.09
C LEU A 266 -20.49 11.14 10.12
N ASP A 267 -20.46 10.84 8.82
CA ASP A 267 -21.31 11.50 7.83
C ASP A 267 -22.79 11.14 8.08
N PRO A 268 -23.61 12.10 8.55
CA PRO A 268 -25.00 11.82 8.86
C PRO A 268 -25.84 11.49 7.63
N SER A 269 -25.35 11.80 6.42
CA SER A 269 -26.07 11.51 5.18
C SER A 269 -25.94 10.05 4.73
N GLU A 270 -24.87 9.36 5.12
CA GLU A 270 -24.62 7.95 4.78
C GLU A 270 -25.13 7.01 5.89
N SER A 271 -24.98 7.38 7.16
CA SER A 271 -25.47 6.59 8.30
C SER A 271 -26.02 7.49 9.42
N PRO A 272 -27.25 8.02 9.28
CA PRO A 272 -27.84 8.92 10.27
C PRO A 272 -28.13 8.21 11.59
N ASP A 273 -27.80 8.87 12.71
CA ASP A 273 -28.26 8.47 14.03
C ASP A 273 -29.40 9.38 14.56
N ALA A 274 -29.98 9.03 15.71
CA ALA A 274 -31.08 9.80 16.30
C ALA A 274 -30.66 11.20 16.80
N SER A 275 -29.39 11.40 17.11
CA SER A 275 -28.81 12.68 17.51
C SER A 275 -28.52 13.61 16.32
N ASP A 276 -28.39 13.05 15.11
CA ASP A 276 -28.13 13.80 13.88
C ASP A 276 -29.38 14.49 13.29
N ILE A 277 -30.58 14.13 13.74
CA ILE A 277 -31.85 14.61 13.16
C ILE A 277 -31.97 16.14 13.22
N GLU A 278 -31.56 16.76 14.32
CA GLU A 278 -31.62 18.21 14.48
C GLU A 278 -30.67 18.92 13.49
N ALA A 279 -29.46 18.39 13.32
CA ALA A 279 -28.48 18.91 12.37
C ALA A 279 -28.96 18.76 10.91
N LEU A 280 -29.52 17.61 10.56
CA LEU A 280 -30.09 17.36 9.23
C LEU A 280 -31.26 18.29 8.92
N GLN A 281 -32.15 18.53 9.89
CA GLN A 281 -33.26 19.49 9.75
C GLN A 281 -32.76 20.93 9.52
N ALA A 282 -31.72 21.34 10.25
CA ALA A 282 -31.12 22.66 10.06
C ALA A 282 -30.49 22.82 8.66
N ILE A 283 -29.84 21.76 8.15
CA ILE A 283 -29.27 21.75 6.79
C ILE A 283 -30.38 21.84 5.73
N GLU A 284 -31.48 21.10 5.89
CA GLU A 284 -32.65 21.14 4.99
C GLU A 284 -33.30 22.52 4.96
N ALA A 285 -33.47 23.14 6.14
CA ALA A 285 -34.02 24.49 6.27
C ALA A 285 -33.10 25.53 5.58
N ALA A 286 -31.79 25.45 5.82
CA ALA A 286 -30.82 26.32 5.18
C ALA A 286 -30.82 26.17 3.64
N LYS A 287 -30.95 24.93 3.15
CA LYS A 287 -31.08 24.63 1.71
C LYS A 287 -32.31 25.30 1.11
N THR A 288 -33.46 25.22 1.79
CA THR A 288 -34.71 25.82 1.30
C THR A 288 -34.59 27.35 1.19
N VAL A 289 -34.05 28.00 2.23
CA VAL A 289 -33.82 29.46 2.22
C VAL A 289 -32.85 29.86 1.09
N PHE A 290 -31.82 29.05 0.85
CA PHE A 290 -30.84 29.32 -0.21
C PHE A 290 -31.43 29.11 -1.61
N ASP A 291 -32.22 28.06 -1.81
CA ASP A 291 -32.92 27.76 -3.07
C ASP A 291 -33.92 28.86 -3.43
N GLU A 292 -34.66 29.38 -2.45
CA GLU A 292 -35.55 30.53 -2.66
C GLU A 292 -34.76 31.78 -3.09
N LYS A 293 -33.62 32.03 -2.43
CA LYS A 293 -32.76 33.16 -2.79
C LYS A 293 -32.17 32.99 -4.20
N LEU A 294 -31.71 31.79 -4.57
CA LEU A 294 -31.23 31.49 -5.92
C LEU A 294 -32.35 31.70 -6.95
N LYS A 295 -33.55 31.17 -6.70
CA LYS A 295 -34.70 31.34 -7.58
C LYS A 295 -35.04 32.81 -7.80
N SER A 296 -35.08 33.61 -6.73
CA SER A 296 -35.34 35.05 -6.83
C SER A 296 -34.22 35.81 -7.57
N SER A 297 -32.96 35.44 -7.33
CA SER A 297 -31.79 36.14 -7.88
C SER A 297 -31.56 35.83 -9.36
N PHE A 298 -31.86 34.60 -9.79
CA PHE A 298 -31.74 34.16 -11.17
C PHE A 298 -33.03 34.30 -11.99
N ALA A 299 -34.15 34.67 -11.38
CA ALA A 299 -35.42 34.90 -12.09
C ALA A 299 -35.31 35.87 -13.28
N PRO A 300 -34.59 37.02 -13.19
CA PRO A 300 -34.44 37.92 -14.34
C PRO A 300 -33.67 37.26 -15.49
N ALA A 301 -32.58 36.54 -15.18
CA ALA A 301 -31.73 35.88 -16.17
C ALA A 301 -32.41 34.67 -16.82
N ILE A 302 -33.18 33.89 -16.05
CA ILE A 302 -33.99 32.78 -16.57
C ILE A 302 -35.12 33.32 -17.48
N GLY A 303 -35.76 34.42 -17.10
CA GLY A 303 -36.79 35.06 -17.93
C GLY A 303 -36.27 35.58 -19.27
N GLU A 304 -35.05 36.12 -19.31
CA GLU A 304 -34.38 36.50 -20.58
C GLU A 304 -34.08 35.27 -21.46
N LEU A 305 -33.66 34.16 -20.85
CA LEU A 305 -33.39 32.88 -21.51
C LEU A 305 -34.67 32.22 -22.06
N GLU A 306 -35.77 32.28 -21.32
CA GLU A 306 -37.09 31.82 -21.78
C GLU A 306 -37.60 32.65 -22.96
N GLY A 307 -37.22 33.94 -23.04
CA GLY A 307 -37.55 34.83 -24.17
C GLY A 307 -36.77 34.55 -25.46
N LEU A 308 -35.71 33.74 -25.42
CA LEU A 308 -34.89 33.34 -26.58
C LEU A 308 -35.38 32.04 -27.25
N ASN A 309 -36.33 31.32 -26.64
CA ASN A 309 -36.81 30.04 -27.16
C ASN A 309 -37.69 30.19 -28.42
N TYR A 310 -37.61 29.19 -29.30
CA TYR A 310 -38.43 29.07 -30.51
C TYR A 310 -39.74 28.34 -30.18
N PRO A 311 -40.93 28.82 -30.60
CA PRO A 311 -42.21 28.26 -30.14
C PRO A 311 -42.40 26.81 -30.59
N GLY A 312 -42.36 25.88 -29.65
CA GLY A 312 -42.58 24.44 -29.81
C GLY A 312 -43.12 23.82 -28.52
N PHE A 313 -43.92 22.74 -28.63
CA PHE A 313 -44.84 22.25 -27.59
C PHE A 313 -44.22 21.59 -26.33
N SER A 314 -42.93 21.81 -26.04
CA SER A 314 -42.33 21.37 -24.77
C SER A 314 -41.05 22.15 -24.45
N ASP A 315 -41.20 23.32 -23.82
CA ASP A 315 -40.06 24.06 -23.28
C ASP A 315 -39.66 23.48 -21.91
N PRO A 316 -38.40 23.03 -21.72
CA PRO A 316 -37.94 22.56 -20.41
C PRO A 316 -37.84 23.72 -19.43
N GLN A 317 -38.47 23.58 -18.26
CA GLN A 317 -38.38 24.57 -17.17
C GLN A 317 -37.01 24.46 -16.47
N ILE A 318 -36.28 25.56 -16.38
CA ILE A 318 -34.99 25.61 -15.68
C ILE A 318 -35.25 25.72 -14.17
N SER A 319 -34.96 24.65 -13.43
CA SER A 319 -34.99 24.64 -11.96
C SER A 319 -33.59 24.63 -11.38
N LEU A 320 -33.28 25.59 -10.50
CA LEU A 320 -32.03 25.62 -9.74
C LEU A 320 -32.26 24.99 -8.36
N THR A 321 -31.42 24.02 -8.00
CA THR A 321 -31.42 23.39 -6.68
C THR A 321 -30.00 23.37 -6.11
N SER A 322 -29.83 23.78 -4.87
CA SER A 322 -28.55 23.71 -4.18
C SER A 322 -28.34 22.34 -3.53
N LYS A 323 -27.07 21.93 -3.43
CA LYS A 323 -26.65 20.77 -2.64
C LYS A 323 -25.69 21.28 -1.57
N ILE A 324 -26.12 21.23 -0.32
CA ILE A 324 -25.28 21.58 0.83
C ILE A 324 -24.76 20.27 1.41
N ASN A 325 -23.48 19.98 1.20
CA ASN A 325 -22.82 18.85 1.86
C ASN A 325 -21.95 19.38 3.01
N PRO A 326 -22.17 18.95 4.26
CA PRO A 326 -21.32 19.32 5.40
C PRO A 326 -19.84 19.08 5.15
N ILE A 327 -19.49 18.05 4.37
CA ILE A 327 -18.10 17.71 4.03
C ILE A 327 -17.43 18.81 3.20
N ASP A 328 -18.18 19.50 2.34
CA ASP A 328 -17.63 20.56 1.48
C ASP A 328 -17.22 21.79 2.30
N SER A 329 -17.86 22.00 3.47
CA SER A 329 -17.45 23.03 4.43
C SER A 329 -16.08 22.75 5.07
N LEU A 330 -15.64 21.49 5.09
CA LEU A 330 -14.33 21.09 5.60
C LEU A 330 -13.24 21.08 4.51
N ASP A 331 -13.58 21.37 3.25
CA ASP A 331 -12.69 21.28 2.08
C ASP A 331 -11.81 22.52 1.86
N HIS A 332 -11.36 23.16 2.96
CA HIS A 332 -10.51 24.34 2.89
C HIS A 332 -9.35 24.24 3.87
N LYS A 333 -8.17 24.76 3.47
CA LYS A 333 -6.89 24.64 4.19
C LYS A 333 -6.87 25.32 5.58
N THR A 334 -7.98 25.94 6.02
CA THR A 334 -8.17 26.59 7.33
C THR A 334 -9.31 25.99 8.15
N ALA A 335 -9.88 24.85 7.74
CA ALA A 335 -10.95 24.18 8.47
C ALA A 335 -10.52 23.80 9.90
N VAL A 336 -9.23 23.52 10.09
CA VAL A 336 -8.64 23.25 11.39
C VAL A 336 -7.85 24.47 11.85
N GLN A 337 -8.27 25.03 12.98
CA GLN A 337 -7.63 26.18 13.60
C GLN A 337 -7.29 25.88 15.05
N PHE A 338 -6.16 26.40 15.51
CA PHE A 338 -5.69 26.24 16.87
C PHE A 338 -5.79 27.58 17.59
N ASN A 339 -6.47 27.59 18.74
CA ASN A 339 -6.54 28.77 19.60
C ASN A 339 -5.20 28.99 20.31
N VAL A 340 -4.71 30.23 20.28
CA VAL A 340 -3.40 30.60 20.84
C VAL A 340 -3.52 31.17 22.27
N LEU A 341 -4.74 31.49 22.71
CA LEU A 341 -5.02 32.05 24.05
C LEU A 341 -5.82 31.06 24.92
N PRO A 342 -5.56 31.00 26.24
CA PRO A 342 -6.42 30.32 27.21
C PRO A 342 -7.83 30.94 27.21
N GLU A 343 -8.86 30.13 27.46
CA GLU A 343 -10.29 30.49 27.32
C GLU A 343 -10.77 31.65 28.23
N ASP A 344 -9.95 32.14 29.17
CA ASP A 344 -10.35 33.12 30.19
C ASP A 344 -10.33 34.59 29.74
N THR A 345 -9.95 34.89 28.48
CA THR A 345 -9.99 36.27 27.97
C THR A 345 -11.10 36.45 26.96
N ASN A 346 -12.07 37.32 27.28
CA ASN A 346 -13.17 37.83 26.45
C ASN A 346 -12.71 38.58 25.16
N SER A 347 -11.50 38.32 24.69
CA SER A 347 -10.90 38.85 23.48
C SER A 347 -11.14 37.89 22.32
N MET A 348 -11.65 38.46 21.22
CA MET A 348 -11.71 37.91 19.86
C MET A 348 -10.83 36.66 19.67
N HIS A 349 -11.44 35.50 19.41
CA HIS A 349 -10.74 34.22 19.23
C HIS A 349 -9.57 34.36 18.25
N LEU A 350 -8.35 34.47 18.79
CA LEU A 350 -7.13 34.51 17.99
C LEU A 350 -6.73 33.07 17.68
N SER A 351 -7.15 32.62 16.51
CA SER A 351 -6.88 31.27 16.01
C SER A 351 -5.84 31.33 14.88
N LEU A 352 -5.00 30.31 14.81
CA LEU A 352 -4.04 30.13 13.72
C LEU A 352 -4.40 28.88 12.90
N PRO A 353 -4.30 28.94 11.56
CA PRO A 353 -4.45 27.75 10.71
C PRO A 353 -3.44 26.66 11.05
N GLU A 354 -3.79 25.40 10.79
CA GLU A 354 -2.93 24.24 11.04
C GLU A 354 -1.51 24.34 10.47
N LYS A 355 -1.32 25.08 9.36
CA LYS A 355 -0.01 25.31 8.72
C LYS A 355 1.00 26.05 9.61
N TYR A 356 0.52 26.81 10.59
CA TYR A 356 1.35 27.56 11.54
C TYR A 356 1.63 26.77 12.82
N ASN A 357 1.13 25.54 12.91
CA ASN A 357 1.44 24.67 14.02
C ASN A 357 2.82 24.02 13.84
N GLY A 358 3.50 23.75 14.95
CA GLY A 358 4.80 23.09 14.91
C GLY A 358 4.69 21.69 14.32
N LEU A 359 5.62 21.33 13.44
CA LEU A 359 5.67 20.02 12.76
C LEU A 359 5.52 18.84 13.74
N GLY A 360 6.13 18.93 14.92
CA GLY A 360 6.03 17.89 15.95
C GLY A 360 4.61 17.69 16.48
N TYR A 361 3.88 18.77 16.74
CA TYR A 361 2.52 18.71 17.27
C TYR A 361 1.52 18.24 16.20
N GLN A 362 1.68 18.71 14.96
CA GLN A 362 0.90 18.23 13.82
C GLN A 362 1.09 16.72 13.60
N ASN A 363 2.33 16.23 13.68
CA ASN A 363 2.65 14.81 13.58
C ASN A 363 1.98 14.00 14.70
N LEU A 364 2.03 14.51 15.94
CA LEU A 364 1.42 13.82 17.09
C LEU A 364 -0.08 13.72 16.94
N ILE A 365 -0.77 14.82 16.65
CA ILE A 365 -2.22 14.83 16.45
C ILE A 365 -2.60 13.85 15.35
N SER A 366 -1.88 13.86 14.25
CA SER A 366 -2.20 12.97 13.15
C SER A 366 -1.92 11.49 13.46
N MET A 367 -0.86 11.17 14.20
CA MET A 367 -0.64 9.81 14.70
C MET A 367 -1.85 9.36 15.54
N VAL A 368 -2.33 10.21 16.45
CA VAL A 368 -3.52 9.91 17.27
C VAL A 368 -4.76 9.67 16.42
N PHE A 369 -5.08 10.56 15.47
CA PHE A 369 -6.23 10.36 14.58
C PHE A 369 -6.10 9.12 13.69
N SER A 370 -4.89 8.82 13.22
CA SER A 370 -4.64 7.59 12.46
C SER A 370 -4.91 6.35 13.31
N LEU A 371 -4.46 6.33 14.57
CA LEU A 371 -4.71 5.23 15.51
C LEU A 371 -6.20 5.08 15.82
N ILE A 372 -6.94 6.18 16.04
CA ILE A 372 -8.40 6.16 16.23
C ILE A 372 -9.07 5.55 15.00
N ARG A 373 -8.73 6.04 13.80
CA ARG A 373 -9.26 5.49 12.54
C ARG A 373 -8.97 4.00 12.41
N PHE A 374 -7.75 3.55 12.68
CA PHE A 374 -7.38 2.13 12.56
C PHE A 374 -8.18 1.26 13.53
N ARG A 375 -8.37 1.72 14.77
CA ARG A 375 -9.21 1.05 15.77
C ARG A 375 -10.66 0.96 15.30
N ASP A 376 -11.24 2.06 14.86
CA ASP A 376 -12.67 2.11 14.51
C ASP A 376 -12.97 1.31 13.23
N GLU A 377 -12.06 1.32 12.26
CA GLU A 377 -12.12 0.44 11.09
C GLU A 377 -11.98 -1.06 11.46
N TRP A 378 -11.33 -1.40 12.57
CA TRP A 378 -11.24 -2.78 13.06
C TRP A 378 -12.50 -3.21 13.84
N MET A 379 -13.04 -2.31 14.66
CA MET A 379 -14.18 -2.60 15.54
C MET A 379 -15.54 -2.61 14.83
N ARG A 380 -15.68 -1.97 13.65
CA ARG A 380 -16.93 -1.95 12.86
C ARG A 380 -17.04 -3.08 11.83
N VAL A 381 -16.18 -4.09 11.89
CA VAL A 381 -16.34 -5.36 11.13
C VAL A 381 -17.26 -6.30 11.87
#